data_AF-A0AAU8MBV8-F1
#
_entry.id   AF-A0AAU8MBV8-F1
#
_cell.length_a   1.000
_cell.length_b   1.000
_cell.length_c   1.000
_cell.angle_alpha   90.00
_cell.angle_beta   90.00
_cell.angle_gamma   90.00
#
_symmetry.space_group_name_H-M   'P 1'
#
loop_
_entity.id
_entity.type
_entity.pdbx_description
1 polymer ?
#
loop_
_entity_poly.entity_id
_entity_poly.type
_entity_poly.pdbx_seq_one_letter_code
_entity_poly.pdbx_strand_id
1 'polypeptide(L)'
;MNSIALDITCLTPLPYHQQVVDYLKTGEPAVWRWASSLGVRQEHAQDVRAQLLRDTYRLSPETHPDAYQACETALRRLHIQAPATLYQAGDGAMNASLHYLAGEVHVVFYGPILERLDAQELLALLGHELAHYRLWSEHDGDYLTAERILNHSLADPHAPASFVQTARLYSLHTEIYADRGAALVVSGPEPAITSLVKVHTGIVTVNAASYLQQARELDGDDAPLSQGVSHPETFLRSQALDSWWQQLAETDAWLQRRLRGPLSLNRLDITGQVELTALTRRFIATFISAPALHSEAVLNQVRSFFPDWSDHEPVLDLSTLTAERIDASVHEYLHFIMLDLCLIDPDLRDDALLHAARTAQKTGSERDFMAVLKRDIKLPKRELDLMTRTLKAQVETWTQ
;
A
#
# COMPACT_ATOMS: atom_id res chain seq x y z
N MET A 1 29.64 -12.44 -6.76
CA MET A 1 28.50 -12.01 -7.58
C MET A 1 28.70 -10.52 -7.82
N ASN A 2 28.85 -10.08 -9.07
CA ASN A 2 28.94 -8.65 -9.37
C ASN A 2 27.59 -8.03 -9.01
N SER A 3 27.52 -7.34 -7.88
CA SER A 3 26.37 -6.48 -7.58
C SER A 3 26.30 -5.43 -8.68
N ILE A 4 25.25 -5.46 -9.49
CA ILE A 4 24.99 -4.41 -10.46
C ILE A 4 24.73 -3.16 -9.64
N ALA A 5 25.56 -2.13 -9.77
CA ALA A 5 25.32 -0.87 -9.09
C ALA A 5 23.96 -0.31 -9.55
N LEU A 6 23.09 0.04 -8.59
CA LEU A 6 21.82 0.69 -8.90
C LEU A 6 22.09 2.04 -9.56
N ASP A 7 21.36 2.33 -10.62
CA ASP A 7 21.38 3.61 -11.31
C ASP A 7 19.97 4.21 -11.40
N ILE A 8 19.85 5.36 -12.05
CA ILE A 8 18.58 6.08 -12.17
C ILE A 8 17.49 5.28 -12.91
N THR A 9 17.85 4.32 -13.76
CA THR A 9 16.87 3.47 -14.46
C THR A 9 16.17 2.50 -13.51
N CYS A 10 16.76 2.26 -12.32
CA CYS A 10 16.13 1.48 -11.26
C CYS A 10 15.06 2.28 -10.48
N LEU A 11 15.03 3.61 -10.62
CA LEU A 11 14.01 4.46 -9.98
C LEU A 11 12.72 4.44 -10.80
N THR A 12 11.95 3.36 -10.62
CA THR A 12 10.64 3.18 -11.22
C THR A 12 9.54 3.31 -10.17
N PRO A 13 8.35 3.79 -10.55
CA PRO A 13 7.21 3.81 -9.64
C PRO A 13 6.94 2.40 -9.09
N LEU A 14 6.54 2.28 -7.82
CA LEU A 14 6.33 0.97 -7.20
C LEU A 14 5.08 0.27 -7.80
N PRO A 15 5.02 -1.07 -7.77
CA PRO A 15 3.87 -1.83 -8.30
C PRO A 15 2.51 -1.34 -7.78
N TYR A 16 2.44 -0.92 -6.51
CA TYR A 16 1.22 -0.36 -5.93
C TYR A 16 0.76 0.94 -6.61
N HIS A 17 1.70 1.81 -7.02
CA HIS A 17 1.36 3.02 -7.77
C HIS A 17 0.73 2.68 -9.13
N GLN A 18 1.31 1.73 -9.86
CA GLN A 18 0.74 1.28 -11.14
C GLN A 18 -0.66 0.71 -10.95
N GLN A 19 -0.87 -0.17 -9.97
CA GLN A 19 -2.17 -0.79 -9.70
C GLN A 19 -3.26 0.25 -9.41
N VAL A 20 -2.95 1.28 -8.62
CA VAL A 20 -3.89 2.36 -8.32
C VAL A 20 -4.18 3.21 -9.56
N VAL A 21 -3.15 3.59 -10.33
CA VAL A 21 -3.32 4.35 -11.59
C VAL A 21 -4.17 3.57 -12.58
N ASP A 22 -3.87 2.28 -12.78
CA ASP A 22 -4.60 1.41 -13.70
C ASP A 22 -6.06 1.27 -13.30
N TYR A 23 -6.34 1.07 -12.00
CA TYR A 23 -7.71 1.05 -11.49
C TYR A 23 -8.44 2.37 -11.78
N LEU A 24 -7.84 3.51 -11.43
CA LEU A 24 -8.51 4.81 -11.59
C LEU A 24 -8.75 5.16 -13.07
N LYS A 25 -7.84 4.76 -13.97
CA LYS A 25 -8.02 4.95 -15.41
C LYS A 25 -9.14 4.09 -16.00
N THR A 26 -9.25 2.85 -15.55
CA THR A 26 -10.16 1.85 -16.14
C THR A 26 -11.51 1.82 -15.45
N GLY A 27 -11.54 1.83 -14.12
CA GLY A 27 -12.75 1.80 -13.29
C GLY A 27 -13.40 3.18 -13.14
N GLU A 28 -12.62 4.26 -13.12
CA GLU A 28 -13.11 5.63 -12.87
C GLU A 28 -12.77 6.65 -13.98
N PRO A 29 -13.00 6.34 -15.28
CA PRO A 29 -12.49 7.14 -16.40
C PRO A 29 -13.05 8.57 -16.45
N ALA A 30 -14.24 8.81 -15.89
CA ALA A 30 -14.81 10.15 -15.78
C ALA A 30 -14.07 10.99 -14.73
N VAL A 31 -13.80 10.42 -13.56
CA VAL A 31 -13.04 11.05 -12.48
C VAL A 31 -11.60 11.31 -12.93
N TRP A 32 -10.99 10.35 -13.61
CA TRP A 32 -9.65 10.49 -14.18
C TRP A 32 -9.57 11.70 -15.12
N ARG A 33 -10.44 11.79 -16.12
CA ARG A 33 -10.46 12.92 -17.07
C ARG A 33 -10.66 14.26 -16.38
N TRP A 34 -11.54 14.31 -15.38
CA TRP A 34 -11.74 15.53 -14.59
C TRP A 34 -10.46 15.93 -13.86
N ALA A 35 -9.82 15.02 -13.12
CA ALA A 35 -8.62 15.31 -12.35
C ALA A 35 -7.42 15.70 -13.23
N SER A 36 -7.24 15.04 -14.38
CA SER A 36 -6.20 15.40 -15.35
C SER A 36 -6.38 16.82 -15.90
N SER A 37 -7.63 17.29 -16.03
CA SER A 37 -7.92 18.66 -16.51
C SER A 37 -7.57 19.76 -15.51
N LEU A 38 -7.49 19.45 -14.21
CA LEU A 38 -7.18 20.43 -13.16
C LEU A 38 -5.75 20.98 -13.27
N GLY A 39 -4.82 20.19 -13.84
CA GLY A 39 -3.40 20.54 -13.98
C GLY A 39 -3.13 21.70 -14.94
N VAL A 40 -4.13 22.16 -15.71
CA VAL A 40 -3.97 23.16 -16.78
C VAL A 40 -4.26 24.59 -16.30
N ARG A 41 -4.62 24.82 -15.03
CA ARG A 41 -5.05 26.14 -14.56
C ARG A 41 -3.88 27.04 -14.11
N GLN A 42 -3.46 27.95 -15.00
CA GLN A 42 -2.39 28.94 -14.77
C GLN A 42 -2.61 29.86 -13.55
N GLU A 43 -3.86 30.21 -13.23
CA GLU A 43 -4.18 31.09 -12.07
C GLU A 43 -3.71 30.47 -10.75
N HIS A 44 -3.87 29.15 -10.58
CA HIS A 44 -3.42 28.44 -9.37
C HIS A 44 -1.91 28.54 -9.16
N ALA A 45 -1.11 28.53 -10.23
CA ALA A 45 0.34 28.61 -10.13
C ALA A 45 0.83 29.99 -9.68
N GLN A 46 0.13 31.07 -10.04
CA GLN A 46 0.49 32.42 -9.59
C GLN A 46 0.19 32.59 -8.09
N ASP A 47 -0.95 32.08 -7.63
CA ASP A 47 -1.34 32.14 -6.23
C ASP A 47 -0.36 31.37 -5.32
N VAL A 48 0.05 30.17 -5.74
CA VAL A 48 1.05 29.37 -5.00
C VAL A 48 2.38 30.12 -4.91
N ARG A 49 2.88 30.70 -6.01
CA ARG A 49 4.13 31.48 -5.98
C ARG A 49 4.02 32.71 -5.08
N ALA A 50 2.90 33.43 -5.14
CA ALA A 50 2.65 34.59 -4.30
C ALA A 50 2.58 34.19 -2.82
N GLN A 51 1.95 33.07 -2.49
CA GLN A 51 1.91 32.53 -1.14
C GLN A 51 3.31 32.16 -0.63
N LEU A 52 4.09 31.40 -1.41
CA LEU A 52 5.47 31.05 -1.05
C LEU A 52 6.30 32.30 -0.74
N LEU A 53 6.20 33.35 -1.57
CA LEU A 53 6.92 34.61 -1.36
C LEU A 53 6.46 35.39 -0.12
N ARG A 54 5.21 35.22 0.32
CA ARG A 54 4.70 35.86 1.54
C ARG A 54 5.15 35.13 2.80
N ASP A 55 5.14 33.81 2.75
CA ASP A 55 5.27 32.96 3.94
C ASP A 55 6.71 32.49 4.19
N THR A 56 7.62 32.70 3.22
CA THR A 56 9.00 32.20 3.27
C THR A 56 10.03 33.21 2.76
N TYR A 57 11.29 33.01 3.13
CA TYR A 57 12.43 33.72 2.58
C TYR A 57 13.00 32.96 1.37
N ARG A 58 12.99 33.58 0.19
CA ARG A 58 13.60 32.98 -1.02
C ARG A 58 15.13 33.03 -0.91
N LEU A 59 15.77 31.88 -1.04
CA LEU A 59 17.23 31.76 -1.05
C LEU A 59 17.79 32.20 -2.40
N SER A 60 19.00 32.78 -2.39
CA SER A 60 19.72 33.14 -3.61
C SER A 60 20.98 32.27 -3.77
N PRO A 61 21.41 31.95 -5.01
CA PRO A 61 22.65 31.21 -5.26
C PRO A 61 23.90 31.89 -4.68
N GLU A 62 23.89 33.23 -4.58
CA GLU A 62 25.02 34.00 -4.05
C GLU A 62 25.14 33.89 -2.52
N THR A 63 24.00 33.74 -1.83
CA THR A 63 23.94 33.71 -0.36
C THR A 63 23.90 32.29 0.19
N HIS A 64 23.39 31.34 -0.58
CA HIS A 64 23.23 29.93 -0.19
C HIS A 64 23.76 28.99 -1.29
N PRO A 65 25.05 29.12 -1.69
CA PRO A 65 25.61 28.38 -2.82
C PRO A 65 25.57 26.87 -2.61
N ASP A 66 25.83 26.38 -1.39
CA ASP A 66 25.86 24.95 -1.09
C ASP A 66 24.49 24.28 -1.30
N ALA A 67 23.41 24.95 -0.92
CA ALA A 67 22.04 24.45 -1.11
C ALA A 67 21.67 24.37 -2.60
N TYR A 68 22.02 25.40 -3.38
CA TYR A 68 21.80 25.39 -4.83
C TYR A 68 22.67 24.35 -5.54
N GLN A 69 23.93 24.19 -5.14
CA GLN A 69 24.81 23.15 -5.71
C GLN A 69 24.28 21.74 -5.43
N ALA A 70 23.79 21.48 -4.22
CA ALA A 70 23.14 20.22 -3.88
C ALA A 70 21.87 19.99 -4.72
N CYS A 71 21.03 21.02 -4.87
CA CYS A 71 19.81 20.95 -5.67
C CYS A 71 20.10 20.67 -7.14
N GLU A 72 21.04 21.40 -7.75
CA GLU A 72 21.46 21.17 -9.14
C GLU A 72 22.05 19.76 -9.35
N THR A 73 22.80 19.26 -8.37
CA THR A 73 23.34 17.90 -8.40
C THR A 73 22.22 16.87 -8.38
N ALA A 74 21.23 17.04 -7.50
CA ALA A 74 20.07 16.15 -7.39
C ALA A 74 19.20 16.20 -8.66
N LEU A 75 18.86 17.39 -9.18
CA LEU A 75 18.15 17.57 -10.45
C LEU A 75 18.84 16.81 -11.59
N ARG A 76 20.17 16.96 -11.70
CA ARG A 76 20.97 16.27 -12.72
C ARG A 76 20.94 14.77 -12.55
N ARG A 77 21.11 14.24 -11.33
CA ARG A 77 21.12 12.80 -11.06
C ARG A 77 19.74 12.16 -11.23
N LEU A 78 18.67 12.92 -11.01
CA LEU A 78 17.29 12.49 -11.23
C LEU A 78 16.77 12.78 -12.64
N HIS A 79 17.60 13.29 -13.56
CA HIS A 79 17.23 13.66 -14.92
C HIS A 79 16.02 14.63 -14.99
N ILE A 80 15.92 15.58 -14.06
CA ILE A 80 14.84 16.57 -14.04
C ILE A 80 15.27 17.82 -14.81
N GLN A 81 14.46 18.21 -15.81
CA GLN A 81 14.70 19.38 -16.67
C GLN A 81 13.75 20.53 -16.30
N ALA A 82 13.74 20.93 -15.02
CA ALA A 82 12.94 22.03 -14.52
C ALA A 82 13.80 22.98 -13.67
N PRO A 83 13.60 24.31 -13.76
CA PRO A 83 14.23 25.25 -12.83
C PRO A 83 13.73 25.00 -11.40
N ALA A 84 14.64 25.14 -10.43
CA ALA A 84 14.33 25.02 -9.01
C ALA A 84 14.49 26.36 -8.29
N THR A 85 13.55 26.66 -7.41
CA THR A 85 13.63 27.77 -6.45
C THR A 85 13.61 27.22 -5.03
N LEU A 86 14.57 27.63 -4.22
CA LEU A 86 14.70 27.21 -2.82
C LEU A 86 14.22 28.32 -1.88
N TYR A 87 13.56 27.90 -0.80
CA TYR A 87 12.98 28.79 0.20
C TYR A 87 13.31 28.30 1.60
N GLN A 88 13.34 29.22 2.56
CA GLN A 88 13.44 28.95 3.98
C GLN A 88 12.19 29.49 4.67
N ALA A 89 11.43 28.61 5.30
CA ALA A 89 10.34 28.99 6.19
C ALA A 89 10.88 29.47 7.54
N GLY A 90 10.00 30.06 8.36
CA GLY A 90 10.34 30.47 9.73
C GLY A 90 10.70 29.30 10.65
N ASP A 91 10.91 29.62 11.94
CA ASP A 91 11.29 28.64 12.96
C ASP A 91 10.31 27.45 13.05
N GLY A 92 10.83 26.27 13.34
CA GLY A 92 10.04 25.05 13.45
C GLY A 92 10.89 23.79 13.60
N ALA A 93 10.22 22.63 13.62
CA ALA A 93 10.88 21.34 13.50
C ALA A 93 11.58 21.23 12.14
N MET A 94 12.66 20.45 12.06
CA MET A 94 13.33 20.19 10.80
C MET A 94 12.38 19.47 9.85
N ASN A 95 12.15 20.04 8.68
CA ASN A 95 11.39 19.40 7.61
C ASN A 95 11.73 20.02 6.25
N ALA A 96 11.41 19.34 5.16
CA ALA A 96 11.36 19.94 3.83
C ALA A 96 10.02 19.65 3.17
N SER A 97 9.65 20.44 2.18
CA SER A 97 8.51 20.13 1.34
C SER A 97 8.75 20.58 -0.11
N LEU A 98 8.29 19.75 -1.03
CA LEU A 98 8.14 20.09 -2.43
C LEU A 98 6.75 20.70 -2.70
N HIS A 99 6.73 21.85 -3.36
CA HIS A 99 5.53 22.39 -4.00
C HIS A 99 5.60 22.14 -5.50
N TYR A 100 4.77 21.23 -6.00
CA TYR A 100 4.73 20.90 -7.42
C TYR A 100 4.01 21.97 -8.24
N LEU A 101 4.72 22.58 -9.18
CA LEU A 101 4.15 23.37 -10.27
C LEU A 101 4.60 22.77 -11.61
N ALA A 102 3.71 22.74 -12.60
CA ALA A 102 4.05 22.17 -13.90
C ALA A 102 5.27 22.92 -14.51
N GLY A 103 6.36 22.20 -14.73
CA GLY A 103 7.61 22.75 -15.26
C GLY A 103 8.46 23.56 -14.28
N GLU A 104 8.10 23.65 -12.99
CA GLU A 104 8.87 24.40 -11.99
C GLU A 104 8.95 23.64 -10.66
N VAL A 105 10.14 23.62 -10.07
CA VAL A 105 10.41 23.01 -8.77
C VAL A 105 10.48 24.09 -7.70
N HIS A 106 9.76 23.92 -6.61
CA HIS A 106 9.84 24.79 -5.44
C HIS A 106 10.05 23.94 -4.19
N VAL A 107 11.17 24.12 -3.50
CA VAL A 107 11.48 23.39 -2.26
C VAL A 107 11.56 24.37 -1.10
N VAL A 108 10.85 24.06 -0.02
CA VAL A 108 10.85 24.85 1.22
C VAL A 108 11.55 24.06 2.31
N PHE A 109 12.56 24.65 2.93
CA PHE A 109 13.21 24.13 4.14
C PHE A 109 12.54 24.72 5.39
N TYR A 110 12.39 23.90 6.43
CA TYR A 110 11.82 24.27 7.73
C TYR A 110 12.83 23.97 8.84
N GLY A 111 12.88 24.83 9.85
CA GLY A 111 13.81 24.69 10.97
C GLY A 111 15.28 24.75 10.51
N PRO A 112 16.22 24.26 11.36
CA PRO A 112 17.66 24.43 11.15
C PRO A 112 18.28 23.41 10.17
N ILE A 113 17.58 23.01 9.09
CA ILE A 113 18.06 21.98 8.15
C ILE A 113 19.43 22.33 7.56
N LEU A 114 19.57 23.57 7.06
CA LEU A 114 20.81 24.02 6.41
C LEU A 114 22.00 24.11 7.37
N GLU A 115 21.74 24.15 8.68
CA GLU A 115 22.78 24.19 9.71
C GLU A 115 23.12 22.79 10.26
N ARG A 116 22.17 21.85 10.21
CA ARG A 116 22.25 20.55 10.89
C ARG A 116 22.63 19.39 9.98
N LEU A 117 22.28 19.48 8.70
CA LEU A 117 22.62 18.44 7.73
C LEU A 117 23.98 18.73 7.12
N ASP A 118 24.81 17.70 6.98
CA ASP A 118 26.02 17.81 6.18
C ASP A 118 25.72 17.85 4.67
N ALA A 119 26.76 18.03 3.86
CA ALA A 119 26.61 18.16 2.41
C ALA A 119 25.97 16.92 1.73
N GLN A 120 26.25 15.70 2.20
CA GLN A 120 25.64 14.49 1.65
C GLN A 120 24.21 14.32 2.16
N GLU A 121 23.94 14.66 3.41
CA GLU A 121 22.60 14.59 4.00
C GLU A 121 21.63 15.60 3.39
N LEU A 122 22.10 16.83 3.12
CA LEU A 122 21.34 17.84 2.40
C LEU A 122 21.10 17.41 0.95
N LEU A 123 22.10 16.83 0.29
CA LEU A 123 21.95 16.27 -1.05
C LEU A 123 20.94 15.10 -1.07
N ALA A 124 20.95 14.24 -0.05
CA ALA A 124 19.97 13.16 0.09
C ALA A 124 18.56 13.70 0.32
N LEU A 125 18.40 14.70 1.19
CA LEU A 125 17.11 15.36 1.44
C LEU A 125 16.55 15.98 0.15
N LEU A 126 17.36 16.71 -0.60
CA LEU A 126 16.94 17.26 -1.88
C LEU A 126 16.66 16.15 -2.91
N GLY A 127 17.43 15.07 -2.90
CA GLY A 127 17.16 13.89 -3.71
C GLY A 127 15.80 13.25 -3.40
N HIS A 128 15.40 13.22 -2.12
CA HIS A 128 14.08 12.78 -1.67
C HIS A 128 12.98 13.69 -2.22
N GLU A 129 13.04 14.99 -1.93
CA GLU A 129 12.00 15.95 -2.36
C GLU A 129 11.87 15.97 -3.89
N LEU A 130 12.98 15.95 -4.61
CA LEU A 130 12.97 15.98 -6.08
C LEU A 130 12.53 14.64 -6.70
N ALA A 131 12.65 13.53 -5.97
CA ALA A 131 12.09 12.27 -6.43
C ALA A 131 10.56 12.33 -6.48
N HIS A 132 9.89 13.00 -5.53
CA HIS A 132 8.44 13.27 -5.63
C HIS A 132 8.10 14.00 -6.93
N TYR A 133 8.84 15.07 -7.27
CA TYR A 133 8.67 15.79 -8.53
C TYR A 133 8.81 14.86 -9.73
N ARG A 134 9.84 14.01 -9.73
CA ARG A 134 10.07 13.04 -10.81
C ARG A 134 8.88 12.10 -10.94
N LEU A 135 8.43 11.46 -9.86
CA LEU A 135 7.26 10.56 -9.87
C LEU A 135 6.03 11.24 -10.47
N TRP A 136 5.74 12.46 -10.02
CA TRP A 136 4.60 13.24 -10.47
C TRP A 136 4.71 13.77 -11.91
N SER A 137 5.90 13.71 -12.50
CA SER A 137 6.16 14.09 -13.89
C SER A 137 6.20 12.89 -14.85
N GLU A 138 6.25 11.65 -14.34
CA GLU A 138 6.25 10.43 -15.15
C GLU A 138 4.89 10.19 -15.82
N HIS A 139 4.92 9.52 -16.99
CA HIS A 139 3.73 9.15 -17.78
C HIS A 139 2.69 10.27 -17.90
N ASP A 140 3.11 11.45 -18.38
CA ASP A 140 2.23 12.61 -18.57
C ASP A 140 1.48 13.06 -17.28
N GLY A 141 2.06 12.78 -16.10
CA GLY A 141 1.51 13.18 -14.82
C GLY A 141 0.43 12.24 -14.27
N ASP A 142 0.45 10.97 -14.68
CA ASP A 142 -0.48 9.95 -14.20
C ASP A 142 -0.47 9.83 -12.67
N TYR A 143 0.72 9.74 -12.07
CA TYR A 143 0.85 9.54 -10.62
C TYR A 143 0.41 10.76 -9.81
N LEU A 144 0.59 11.97 -10.35
CA LEU A 144 0.04 13.19 -9.78
C LEU A 144 -1.48 13.23 -9.90
N THR A 145 -2.02 12.75 -11.03
CA THR A 145 -3.46 12.67 -11.25
C THR A 145 -4.11 11.74 -10.24
N ALA A 146 -3.53 10.55 -10.01
CA ALA A 146 -3.99 9.62 -9.00
C ALA A 146 -3.98 10.24 -7.60
N GLU A 147 -2.89 10.89 -7.21
CA GLU A 147 -2.78 11.58 -5.92
C GLU A 147 -3.85 12.67 -5.75
N ARG A 148 -4.11 13.47 -6.79
CA ARG A 148 -5.18 14.49 -6.77
C ARG A 148 -6.56 13.91 -6.56
N ILE A 149 -6.86 12.77 -7.21
CA ILE A 149 -8.14 12.09 -7.01
C ILE A 149 -8.26 11.64 -5.56
N LEU A 150 -7.24 10.98 -5.03
CA LEU A 150 -7.22 10.47 -3.66
C LEU A 150 -7.33 11.61 -2.63
N ASN A 151 -6.57 12.69 -2.80
CA ASN A 151 -6.65 13.87 -1.93
C ASN A 151 -8.00 14.57 -2.01
N HIS A 152 -8.63 14.62 -3.18
CA HIS A 152 -9.97 15.16 -3.31
C HIS A 152 -11.01 14.28 -2.59
N SER A 153 -10.87 12.96 -2.69
CA SER A 153 -11.71 12.03 -1.92
C SER A 153 -11.55 12.26 -0.42
N LEU A 154 -10.32 12.45 0.10
CA LEU A 154 -10.09 12.72 1.52
C LEU A 154 -10.74 14.01 2.04
N ALA A 155 -11.01 14.99 1.16
CA ALA A 155 -11.69 16.22 1.54
C ALA A 155 -13.21 16.04 1.72
N ASP A 156 -13.78 14.93 1.24
CA ASP A 156 -15.19 14.60 1.40
C ASP A 156 -15.43 13.84 2.73
N PRO A 157 -16.27 14.37 3.66
CA PRO A 157 -16.65 13.66 4.88
C PRO A 157 -17.33 12.30 4.65
N HIS A 158 -17.83 12.06 3.43
CA HIS A 158 -18.50 10.83 3.03
C HIS A 158 -17.63 9.92 2.15
N ALA A 159 -16.32 10.18 2.09
CA ALA A 159 -15.38 9.35 1.36
C ALA A 159 -15.50 7.87 1.75
N PRO A 160 -15.61 6.95 0.78
CA PRO A 160 -15.57 5.53 1.07
C PRO A 160 -14.27 5.16 1.79
N ALA A 161 -14.36 4.28 2.80
CA ALA A 161 -13.19 3.85 3.58
C ALA A 161 -12.07 3.28 2.69
N SER A 162 -12.41 2.68 1.55
CA SER A 162 -11.44 2.16 0.58
C SER A 162 -10.61 3.25 -0.08
N PHE A 163 -11.20 4.41 -0.40
CA PHE A 163 -10.46 5.56 -0.92
C PHE A 163 -9.56 6.18 0.16
N VAL A 164 -10.04 6.26 1.40
CA VAL A 164 -9.24 6.75 2.54
C VAL A 164 -8.00 5.88 2.74
N GLN A 165 -8.19 4.55 2.78
CA GLN A 165 -7.09 3.61 2.92
C GLN A 165 -6.17 3.59 1.69
N THR A 166 -6.70 3.76 0.48
CA THR A 166 -5.88 3.87 -0.73
C THR A 166 -5.02 5.13 -0.69
N ALA A 167 -5.59 6.28 -0.31
CA ALA A 167 -4.85 7.54 -0.19
C ALA A 167 -3.69 7.41 0.79
N ARG A 168 -3.95 6.79 1.95
CA ARG A 168 -2.93 6.47 2.94
C ARG A 168 -1.83 5.58 2.34
N LEU A 169 -2.18 4.40 1.81
CA LEU A 169 -1.18 3.47 1.26
C LEU A 169 -0.40 4.08 0.10
N TYR A 170 -1.04 4.87 -0.76
CA TYR A 170 -0.40 5.57 -1.86
C TYR A 170 0.66 6.55 -1.34
N SER A 171 0.31 7.38 -0.34
CA SER A 171 1.27 8.26 0.34
C SER A 171 2.46 7.50 0.93
N LEU A 172 2.21 6.36 1.58
CA LEU A 172 3.28 5.54 2.15
C LEU A 172 4.23 5.00 1.06
N HIS A 173 3.71 4.55 -0.09
CA HIS A 173 4.55 4.07 -1.19
C HIS A 173 5.28 5.21 -1.91
N THR A 174 4.69 6.40 -1.97
CA THR A 174 5.34 7.62 -2.51
C THR A 174 6.58 7.97 -1.70
N GLU A 175 6.51 7.89 -0.36
CA GLU A 175 7.68 8.09 0.51
C GLU A 175 8.79 7.05 0.29
N ILE A 176 8.43 5.78 0.11
CA ILE A 176 9.40 4.72 -0.19
C ILE A 176 10.06 4.95 -1.56
N TYR A 177 9.31 5.40 -2.56
CA TYR A 177 9.87 5.78 -3.84
C TYR A 177 10.88 6.94 -3.68
N ALA A 178 10.53 7.96 -2.92
CA ALA A 178 11.39 9.12 -2.72
C ALA A 178 12.66 8.78 -1.94
N ASP A 179 12.59 7.87 -0.97
CA ASP A 179 13.78 7.31 -0.31
C ASP A 179 14.75 6.64 -1.28
N ARG A 180 14.23 5.87 -2.24
CA ARG A 180 15.05 5.26 -3.30
C ARG A 180 15.74 6.33 -4.15
N GLY A 181 15.02 7.41 -4.47
CA GLY A 181 15.57 8.56 -5.19
C GLY A 181 16.70 9.26 -4.42
N ALA A 182 16.52 9.46 -3.11
CA ALA A 182 17.55 10.01 -2.24
C ALA A 182 18.84 9.18 -2.29
N ALA A 183 18.75 7.86 -2.10
CA ALA A 183 19.91 6.98 -2.11
C ALA A 183 20.64 6.95 -3.46
N LEU A 184 19.92 7.00 -4.58
CA LEU A 184 20.54 7.09 -5.91
C LEU A 184 21.28 8.42 -6.07
N VAL A 185 20.68 9.52 -5.63
CA VAL A 185 21.27 10.86 -5.69
C VAL A 185 22.53 10.96 -4.85
N VAL A 186 22.69 10.21 -3.75
CA VAL A 186 23.95 10.18 -2.97
C VAL A 186 24.81 8.94 -3.23
N SER A 187 24.39 8.06 -4.14
CA SER A 187 25.09 6.82 -4.48
C SER A 187 25.30 5.87 -3.29
N GLY A 188 24.35 5.83 -2.35
CA GLY A 188 24.39 4.96 -1.18
C GLY A 188 23.19 5.17 -0.25
N PRO A 189 22.81 4.17 0.56
CA PRO A 189 21.69 4.29 1.48
C PRO A 189 22.07 5.06 2.74
N GLU A 190 23.36 5.10 3.11
CA GLU A 190 23.82 5.66 4.39
C GLU A 190 23.47 7.15 4.57
N PRO A 191 23.82 8.09 3.65
CA PRO A 191 23.45 9.49 3.84
C PRO A 191 21.94 9.74 3.77
N ALA A 192 21.20 8.92 3.03
CA ALA A 192 19.75 8.98 2.98
C ALA A 192 19.12 8.56 4.31
N ILE A 193 19.62 7.49 4.93
CA ILE A 193 19.18 7.02 6.25
C ILE A 193 19.56 8.03 7.34
N THR A 194 20.80 8.54 7.35
CA THR A 194 21.17 9.53 8.37
C THR A 194 20.34 10.80 8.24
N SER A 195 20.14 11.31 7.01
CA SER A 195 19.28 12.46 6.74
C SER A 195 17.85 12.24 7.26
N LEU A 196 17.23 11.09 6.94
CA LEU A 196 15.89 10.73 7.41
C LEU A 196 15.78 10.71 8.94
N VAL A 197 16.75 10.09 9.62
CA VAL A 197 16.76 10.00 11.09
C VAL A 197 16.98 11.37 11.72
N LYS A 198 17.90 12.18 11.19
CA LYS A 198 18.16 13.53 11.69
C LYS A 198 16.93 14.41 11.53
N VAL A 199 16.31 14.44 10.34
CA VAL A 199 15.08 15.22 10.08
C VAL A 199 13.97 14.83 11.04
N HIS A 200 13.75 13.53 11.25
CA HIS A 200 12.69 13.06 12.14
C HIS A 200 12.94 13.37 13.64
N THR A 201 14.19 13.27 14.11
CA THR A 201 14.50 13.32 15.55
C THR A 201 15.14 14.62 16.02
N GLY A 202 15.68 15.42 15.11
CA GLY A 202 16.46 16.63 15.39
C GLY A 202 17.86 16.39 15.95
N ILE A 203 18.32 15.14 16.05
CA ILE A 203 19.66 14.83 16.57
C ILE A 203 20.75 15.18 15.55
N VAL A 204 21.96 15.46 16.04
CA VAL A 204 23.06 15.99 15.22
C VAL A 204 23.90 14.89 14.56
N THR A 205 24.09 13.79 15.26
CA THR A 205 24.98 12.70 14.81
C THR A 205 24.19 11.40 14.81
N VAL A 206 24.19 10.74 13.66
CA VAL A 206 23.54 9.45 13.43
C VAL A 206 24.58 8.51 12.84
N ASN A 207 24.59 7.26 13.29
CA ASN A 207 25.28 6.18 12.59
C ASN A 207 24.23 5.30 11.90
N ALA A 208 24.23 5.27 10.57
CA ALA A 208 23.22 4.54 9.80
C ALA A 208 23.24 3.03 10.10
N ALA A 209 24.43 2.44 10.23
CA ALA A 209 24.58 1.01 10.51
C ALA A 209 24.01 0.63 11.89
N SER A 210 24.32 1.42 12.94
CA SER A 210 23.74 1.23 14.28
C SER A 210 22.21 1.40 14.26
N TYR A 211 21.70 2.41 13.56
CA TYR A 211 20.26 2.64 13.46
C TYR A 211 19.55 1.51 12.70
N LEU A 212 20.14 1.02 11.60
CA LEU A 212 19.61 -0.14 10.86
C LEU A 212 19.60 -1.41 11.69
N GLN A 213 20.64 -1.65 12.50
CA GLN A 213 20.67 -2.76 13.43
C GLN A 213 19.50 -2.68 14.42
N GLN A 214 19.30 -1.52 15.04
CA GLN A 214 18.16 -1.26 15.92
C GLN A 214 16.82 -1.44 15.19
N ALA A 215 16.68 -0.93 13.96
CA ALA A 215 15.46 -1.04 13.18
C ALA A 215 15.09 -2.50 12.87
N ARG A 216 16.09 -3.35 12.62
CA ARG A 216 15.89 -4.79 12.36
C ARG A 216 15.46 -5.58 13.59
N GLU A 217 15.69 -5.08 14.81
CA GLU A 217 15.16 -5.69 16.04
C GLU A 217 13.63 -5.62 16.11
N LEU A 218 13.01 -4.72 15.33
CA LEU A 218 11.56 -4.54 15.26
C LEU A 218 10.90 -5.38 14.14
N ASP A 219 11.66 -6.24 13.46
CA ASP A 219 11.13 -7.15 12.43
C ASP A 219 10.94 -8.57 12.98
N GLY A 220 10.05 -9.32 12.35
CA GLY A 220 9.62 -10.65 12.78
C GLY A 220 8.22 -10.98 12.27
N ASP A 221 7.74 -12.18 12.60
CA ASP A 221 6.43 -12.68 12.16
C ASP A 221 5.28 -11.82 12.74
N ASP A 222 5.44 -11.37 13.99
CA ASP A 222 4.46 -10.51 14.69
C ASP A 222 4.72 -9.00 14.50
N ALA A 223 5.61 -8.63 13.57
CA ALA A 223 5.93 -7.22 13.35
C ALA A 223 4.67 -6.44 12.93
N PRO A 224 4.35 -5.32 13.62
CA PRO A 224 3.15 -4.57 13.30
C PRO A 224 3.24 -3.97 11.90
N LEU A 225 2.07 -3.85 11.27
CA LEU A 225 1.90 -3.04 10.07
C LEU A 225 2.23 -1.58 10.40
N SER A 226 2.74 -0.85 9.41
CA SER A 226 2.87 0.61 9.52
C SER A 226 1.53 1.21 9.96
N GLN A 227 1.59 2.12 10.94
CA GLN A 227 0.46 2.94 11.39
C GLN A 227 0.57 4.37 10.82
N GLY A 228 1.61 4.65 10.02
CA GLY A 228 1.82 5.94 9.37
C GLY A 228 0.59 6.39 8.57
N VAL A 229 0.25 7.68 8.66
CA VAL A 229 -0.88 8.28 7.92
C VAL A 229 -0.39 8.87 6.60
N SER A 230 0.63 9.72 6.66
CA SER A 230 1.26 10.33 5.49
C SER A 230 2.64 9.75 5.19
N HIS A 231 3.37 9.32 6.21
CA HIS A 231 4.73 8.81 6.10
C HIS A 231 4.84 7.50 6.87
N PRO A 232 5.55 6.48 6.34
CA PRO A 232 5.88 5.31 7.14
C PRO A 232 6.87 5.69 8.24
N GLU A 233 6.94 4.87 9.29
CA GLU A 233 7.87 5.07 10.39
C GLU A 233 9.32 5.02 9.90
N THR A 234 10.18 5.87 10.45
CA THR A 234 11.58 6.04 10.03
C THR A 234 12.37 4.73 10.01
N PHE A 235 12.11 3.83 10.96
CA PHE A 235 12.78 2.53 11.02
C PHE A 235 12.39 1.64 9.83
N LEU A 236 11.09 1.61 9.46
CA LEU A 236 10.57 0.85 8.33
C LEU A 236 11.14 1.39 7.02
N ARG A 237 11.12 2.71 6.83
CA ARG A 237 11.71 3.38 5.66
C ARG A 237 13.19 3.04 5.50
N SER A 238 13.95 3.08 6.60
CA SER A 238 15.38 2.74 6.59
C SER A 238 15.62 1.28 6.19
N GLN A 239 14.82 0.34 6.74
CA GLN A 239 14.89 -1.09 6.35
C GLN A 239 14.50 -1.31 4.88
N ALA A 240 13.46 -0.65 4.40
CA ALA A 240 12.99 -0.74 3.03
C ALA A 240 14.06 -0.24 2.05
N LEU A 241 14.65 0.92 2.35
CA LEU A 241 15.69 1.54 1.54
C LEU A 241 16.95 0.66 1.47
N ASP A 242 17.41 0.17 2.63
CA ASP A 242 18.58 -0.70 2.71
C ASP A 242 18.36 -2.04 1.99
N SER A 243 17.20 -2.67 2.17
CA SER A 243 16.86 -3.94 1.50
C SER A 243 16.79 -3.77 -0.02
N TRP A 244 16.20 -2.67 -0.49
CA TRP A 244 16.18 -2.32 -1.90
C TRP A 244 17.58 -2.04 -2.44
N TRP A 245 18.40 -1.28 -1.72
CA TRP A 245 19.76 -0.95 -2.13
C TRP A 245 20.63 -2.20 -2.27
N GLN A 246 20.46 -3.16 -1.36
CA GLN A 246 21.12 -4.46 -1.37
C GLN A 246 20.52 -5.44 -2.39
N GLN A 247 19.43 -5.07 -3.07
CA GLN A 247 18.70 -5.91 -4.04
C GLN A 247 18.27 -7.25 -3.45
N LEU A 248 17.76 -7.24 -2.22
CA LEU A 248 17.23 -8.45 -1.59
C LEU A 248 15.95 -8.88 -2.33
N ALA A 249 15.89 -10.15 -2.74
CA ALA A 249 14.79 -10.69 -3.53
C ALA A 249 13.41 -10.52 -2.87
N GLU A 250 13.38 -10.59 -1.54
CA GLU A 250 12.15 -10.51 -0.74
C GLU A 250 11.70 -9.07 -0.44
N THR A 251 12.39 -8.04 -0.96
CA THR A 251 12.12 -6.63 -0.59
C THR A 251 10.68 -6.22 -0.85
N ASP A 252 10.14 -6.54 -2.02
CA ASP A 252 8.78 -6.11 -2.39
C ASP A 252 7.71 -6.89 -1.60
N ALA A 253 7.92 -8.20 -1.39
CA ALA A 253 7.03 -9.02 -0.56
C ALA A 253 7.04 -8.55 0.90
N TRP A 254 8.22 -8.23 1.44
CA TRP A 254 8.39 -7.64 2.76
C TRP A 254 7.67 -6.29 2.86
N LEU A 255 7.81 -5.42 1.86
CA LEU A 255 7.19 -4.10 1.85
C LEU A 255 5.66 -4.20 1.82
N GLN A 256 5.12 -5.09 0.97
CA GLN A 256 3.69 -5.37 0.91
C GLN A 256 3.16 -5.84 2.27
N ARG A 257 3.87 -6.79 2.91
CA ARG A 257 3.53 -7.28 4.25
C ARG A 257 3.54 -6.16 5.29
N ARG A 258 4.54 -5.27 5.27
CA ARG A 258 4.71 -4.23 6.30
C ARG A 258 3.83 -3.00 6.11
N LEU A 259 3.45 -2.66 4.87
CA LEU A 259 2.59 -1.50 4.60
C LEU A 259 1.11 -1.86 4.53
N ARG A 260 0.77 -2.93 3.81
CA ARG A 260 -0.62 -3.31 3.51
C ARG A 260 -1.10 -4.45 4.41
N GLY A 261 -0.25 -5.46 4.60
CA GLY A 261 -0.59 -6.68 5.33
C GLY A 261 -1.52 -7.61 4.54
N PRO A 262 -2.09 -8.64 5.19
CA PRO A 262 -3.09 -9.51 4.57
C PRO A 262 -4.36 -8.73 4.21
N LEU A 263 -5.11 -9.27 3.24
CA LEU A 263 -6.41 -8.76 2.87
C LEU A 263 -7.33 -8.76 4.09
N SER A 264 -7.98 -7.62 4.33
CA SER A 264 -8.78 -7.35 5.52
C SER A 264 -9.99 -6.52 5.16
N LEU A 265 -11.17 -6.92 5.61
CA LEU A 265 -12.39 -6.11 5.42
C LEU A 265 -12.30 -4.77 6.16
N ASN A 266 -11.54 -4.71 7.26
CA ASN A 266 -11.40 -3.51 8.07
C ASN A 266 -10.42 -2.48 7.47
N ARG A 267 -9.61 -2.88 6.49
CA ARG A 267 -8.56 -2.05 5.86
C ARG A 267 -8.53 -2.23 4.35
N LEU A 268 -9.69 -2.48 3.76
CA LEU A 268 -9.81 -2.79 2.33
C LEU A 268 -9.58 -1.53 1.50
N ASP A 269 -8.51 -1.48 0.73
CA ASP A 269 -8.24 -0.43 -0.26
C ASP A 269 -8.90 -0.78 -1.62
N ILE A 270 -8.85 0.12 -2.61
CA ILE A 270 -9.50 -0.12 -3.91
C ILE A 270 -8.91 -1.34 -4.64
N THR A 271 -7.58 -1.52 -4.56
CA THR A 271 -6.93 -2.70 -5.15
C THR A 271 -7.32 -3.98 -4.39
N GLY A 272 -7.55 -3.86 -3.08
CA GLY A 272 -8.06 -4.93 -2.22
C GLY A 272 -9.50 -5.30 -2.54
N GLN A 273 -10.34 -4.35 -2.93
CA GLN A 273 -11.70 -4.65 -3.39
C GLN A 273 -11.68 -5.50 -4.67
N VAL A 274 -10.80 -5.16 -5.63
CA VAL A 274 -10.62 -5.95 -6.85
C VAL A 274 -10.11 -7.35 -6.50
N GLU A 275 -9.08 -7.44 -5.66
CA GLU A 275 -8.50 -8.70 -5.22
C GLU A 275 -9.51 -9.59 -4.49
N LEU A 276 -10.26 -9.02 -3.53
CA LEU A 276 -11.28 -9.72 -2.76
C LEU A 276 -12.40 -10.20 -3.67
N THR A 277 -12.86 -9.37 -4.61
CA THR A 277 -13.91 -9.76 -5.57
C THR A 277 -13.47 -10.96 -6.40
N ALA A 278 -12.25 -10.94 -6.94
CA ALA A 278 -11.70 -12.06 -7.69
C ALA A 278 -11.52 -13.30 -6.81
N LEU A 279 -11.06 -13.14 -5.57
CA LEU A 279 -10.94 -14.21 -4.60
C LEU A 279 -12.29 -14.86 -4.31
N THR A 280 -13.33 -14.06 -4.05
CA THR A 280 -14.69 -14.54 -3.77
C THR A 280 -15.23 -15.35 -4.94
N ARG A 281 -15.09 -14.87 -6.18
CA ARG A 281 -15.53 -15.62 -7.37
C ARG A 281 -14.86 -16.98 -7.44
N ARG A 282 -13.53 -17.01 -7.31
CA ARG A 282 -12.77 -18.27 -7.37
C ARG A 282 -13.09 -19.21 -6.22
N PHE A 283 -13.32 -18.66 -5.03
CA PHE A 283 -13.72 -19.42 -3.85
C PHE A 283 -15.09 -20.06 -4.05
N ILE A 284 -16.09 -19.31 -4.53
CA ILE A 284 -17.41 -19.84 -4.84
C ILE A 284 -17.31 -20.94 -5.90
N ALA A 285 -16.54 -20.73 -6.98
CA ALA A 285 -16.34 -21.72 -8.03
C ALA A 285 -15.78 -23.04 -7.49
N THR A 286 -14.77 -22.99 -6.61
CA THR A 286 -14.28 -24.17 -5.90
C THR A 286 -15.35 -24.78 -5.00
N PHE A 287 -16.07 -23.95 -4.23
CA PHE A 287 -17.00 -24.41 -3.22
C PHE A 287 -18.20 -25.16 -3.81
N ILE A 288 -18.85 -24.60 -4.83
CA ILE A 288 -20.05 -25.17 -5.48
C ILE A 288 -19.74 -26.35 -6.41
N SER A 289 -18.47 -26.65 -6.68
CA SER A 289 -18.08 -27.81 -7.48
C SER A 289 -18.47 -29.15 -6.83
N ALA A 290 -18.71 -29.15 -5.51
CA ALA A 290 -19.07 -30.34 -4.76
C ALA A 290 -20.53 -30.77 -5.04
N PRO A 291 -20.80 -32.08 -5.20
CA PRO A 291 -22.16 -32.60 -5.43
C PRO A 291 -23.18 -32.17 -4.36
N ALA A 292 -22.72 -31.92 -3.13
CA ALA A 292 -23.54 -31.44 -2.02
C ALA A 292 -24.17 -30.05 -2.25
N LEU A 293 -23.80 -29.33 -3.31
CA LEU A 293 -24.28 -28.00 -3.65
C LEU A 293 -24.87 -27.93 -5.07
N HIS A 294 -25.10 -29.06 -5.72
CA HIS A 294 -25.63 -29.10 -7.09
C HIS A 294 -27.15 -28.91 -7.08
N SER A 295 -27.60 -27.66 -7.08
CA SER A 295 -29.01 -27.33 -7.33
C SER A 295 -29.19 -25.99 -8.05
N GLU A 296 -30.34 -25.83 -8.71
CA GLU A 296 -30.70 -24.58 -9.38
C GLU A 296 -30.78 -23.41 -8.38
N ALA A 297 -31.22 -23.66 -7.13
CA ALA A 297 -31.30 -22.65 -6.09
C ALA A 297 -29.92 -22.07 -5.75
N VAL A 298 -28.90 -22.93 -5.62
CA VAL A 298 -27.50 -22.51 -5.38
C VAL A 298 -26.98 -21.69 -6.56
N LEU A 299 -27.16 -22.15 -7.80
CA LEU A 299 -26.70 -21.41 -8.99
C LEU A 299 -27.40 -20.06 -9.13
N ASN A 300 -28.69 -19.97 -8.82
CA ASN A 300 -29.42 -18.70 -8.80
C ASN A 300 -28.89 -17.76 -7.72
N GLN A 301 -28.55 -18.28 -6.53
CA GLN A 301 -27.95 -17.49 -5.46
C GLN A 301 -26.57 -16.94 -5.88
N VAL A 302 -25.74 -17.76 -6.53
CA VAL A 302 -24.43 -17.32 -7.05
C VAL A 302 -24.60 -16.21 -8.11
N ARG A 303 -25.55 -16.37 -9.04
CA ARG A 303 -25.89 -15.34 -10.03
C ARG A 303 -26.48 -14.08 -9.41
N SER A 304 -27.05 -14.16 -8.20
CA SER A 304 -27.48 -12.97 -7.48
C SER A 304 -26.30 -12.14 -6.94
N PHE A 305 -25.20 -12.80 -6.55
CA PHE A 305 -23.96 -12.12 -6.17
C PHE A 305 -23.21 -11.56 -7.39
N PHE A 306 -23.17 -12.35 -8.47
CA PHE A 306 -22.44 -12.06 -9.69
C PHE A 306 -23.36 -12.29 -10.90
N PRO A 307 -24.09 -11.26 -11.37
CA PRO A 307 -25.01 -11.39 -12.50
C PRO A 307 -24.36 -11.90 -13.80
N ASP A 308 -23.05 -11.70 -13.93
CA ASP A 308 -22.21 -12.12 -15.04
C ASP A 308 -21.51 -13.48 -14.80
N TRP A 309 -21.97 -14.28 -13.83
CA TRP A 309 -21.37 -15.56 -13.48
C TRP A 309 -21.33 -16.55 -14.65
N SER A 310 -20.18 -17.20 -14.82
CA SER A 310 -19.95 -18.24 -15.82
C SER A 310 -19.69 -19.60 -15.18
N ASP A 311 -20.12 -20.69 -15.80
CA ASP A 311 -19.79 -22.05 -15.32
C ASP A 311 -18.29 -22.40 -15.52
N HIS A 312 -17.53 -21.50 -16.16
CA HIS A 312 -16.09 -21.62 -16.38
C HIS A 312 -15.26 -20.66 -15.50
N GLU A 313 -15.80 -20.19 -14.37
CA GLU A 313 -15.00 -19.43 -13.40
C GLU A 313 -13.75 -20.21 -12.97
N PRO A 314 -12.58 -19.54 -12.84
CA PRO A 314 -11.37 -20.19 -12.37
C PRO A 314 -11.53 -20.65 -10.91
N VAL A 315 -11.08 -21.86 -10.60
CA VAL A 315 -11.10 -22.37 -9.21
C VAL A 315 -9.97 -21.78 -8.37
N LEU A 316 -10.22 -21.69 -7.06
CA LEU A 316 -9.24 -21.36 -6.02
C LEU A 316 -8.63 -22.63 -5.42
N ASP A 317 -7.30 -22.64 -5.32
CA ASP A 317 -6.60 -23.56 -4.42
C ASP A 317 -6.73 -23.07 -2.97
N LEU A 318 -7.47 -23.79 -2.15
CA LEU A 318 -7.75 -23.42 -0.76
C LEU A 318 -6.49 -23.34 0.11
N SER A 319 -5.41 -24.04 -0.24
CA SER A 319 -4.14 -23.97 0.51
C SER A 319 -3.49 -22.58 0.43
N THR A 320 -3.89 -21.77 -0.55
CA THR A 320 -3.40 -20.39 -0.73
C THR A 320 -4.10 -19.38 0.18
N LEU A 321 -5.09 -19.79 0.98
CA LEU A 321 -5.78 -18.94 1.96
C LEU A 321 -5.07 -19.01 3.32
N THR A 322 -3.82 -18.54 3.34
CA THR A 322 -2.98 -18.50 4.55
C THR A 322 -3.18 -17.20 5.32
N ALA A 323 -2.67 -17.15 6.57
CA ALA A 323 -2.74 -15.97 7.42
C ALA A 323 -1.96 -14.77 6.87
N GLU A 324 -0.95 -15.02 6.02
CA GLU A 324 -0.22 -13.97 5.31
C GLU A 324 -1.04 -13.33 4.19
N ARG A 325 -2.05 -14.03 3.66
CA ARG A 325 -2.86 -13.57 2.54
C ARG A 325 -4.18 -12.96 2.98
N ILE A 326 -4.88 -13.58 3.93
CA ILE A 326 -6.19 -13.11 4.40
C ILE A 326 -6.23 -13.10 5.93
N ASP A 327 -6.92 -12.12 6.50
CA ASP A 327 -7.12 -12.06 7.95
C ASP A 327 -8.44 -12.72 8.40
N ALA A 328 -8.66 -12.73 9.72
CA ALA A 328 -9.86 -13.32 10.32
C ALA A 328 -11.18 -12.69 9.80
N SER A 329 -11.17 -11.40 9.43
CA SER A 329 -12.38 -10.74 8.91
C SER A 329 -12.76 -11.26 7.53
N VAL A 330 -11.77 -11.55 6.69
CA VAL A 330 -12.00 -12.16 5.37
C VAL A 330 -12.41 -13.63 5.52
N HIS A 331 -11.83 -14.37 6.47
CA HIS A 331 -12.30 -15.73 6.79
C HIS A 331 -13.77 -15.75 7.20
N GLU A 332 -14.19 -14.87 8.13
CA GLU A 332 -15.58 -14.77 8.57
C GLU A 332 -16.51 -14.38 7.40
N TYR A 333 -16.08 -13.49 6.52
CA TYR A 333 -16.81 -13.17 5.29
C TYR A 333 -17.01 -14.39 4.38
N LEU A 334 -15.96 -15.19 4.14
CA LEU A 334 -16.08 -16.42 3.34
C LEU A 334 -16.99 -17.46 4.02
N HIS A 335 -17.02 -17.50 5.36
CA HIS A 335 -17.98 -18.33 6.10
C HIS A 335 -19.42 -17.92 5.80
N PHE A 336 -19.73 -16.61 5.80
CA PHE A 336 -21.07 -16.14 5.44
C PHE A 336 -21.43 -16.44 3.99
N ILE A 337 -20.49 -16.31 3.05
CA ILE A 337 -20.71 -16.72 1.66
C ILE A 337 -21.05 -18.22 1.56
N MET A 338 -20.34 -19.08 2.29
CA MET A 338 -20.70 -20.51 2.33
C MET A 338 -22.10 -20.72 2.89
N LEU A 339 -22.47 -20.01 3.97
CA LEU A 339 -23.77 -20.17 4.61
C LEU A 339 -24.93 -19.73 3.71
N ASP A 340 -24.78 -18.61 2.99
CA ASP A 340 -25.79 -18.15 2.03
C ASP A 340 -26.06 -19.21 0.95
N LEU A 341 -25.04 -19.97 0.56
CA LEU A 341 -25.15 -21.04 -0.44
C LEU A 341 -25.67 -22.35 0.17
N CYS A 342 -25.27 -22.69 1.40
CA CYS A 342 -25.71 -23.93 2.06
C CYS A 342 -27.18 -23.91 2.48
N LEU A 343 -27.73 -22.73 2.78
CA LEU A 343 -29.05 -22.60 3.40
C LEU A 343 -30.17 -22.30 2.39
N ILE A 344 -29.84 -22.06 1.12
CA ILE A 344 -30.82 -21.71 0.10
C ILE A 344 -31.68 -22.91 -0.34
N ASP A 345 -31.12 -24.13 -0.23
CA ASP A 345 -31.78 -25.38 -0.62
C ASP A 345 -31.96 -26.28 0.61
N PRO A 346 -33.19 -26.40 1.15
CA PRO A 346 -33.46 -27.21 2.33
C PRO A 346 -33.12 -28.70 2.14
N ASP A 347 -33.21 -29.22 0.91
CA ASP A 347 -33.00 -30.64 0.63
C ASP A 347 -31.51 -31.01 0.68
N LEU A 348 -30.62 -30.04 0.44
CA LEU A 348 -29.17 -30.22 0.47
C LEU A 348 -28.50 -29.72 1.75
N ARG A 349 -29.25 -29.04 2.62
CA ARG A 349 -28.73 -28.29 3.77
C ARG A 349 -27.68 -29.05 4.58
N ASP A 350 -27.99 -30.25 5.04
CA ASP A 350 -27.12 -30.97 5.99
C ASP A 350 -25.80 -31.41 5.35
N ASP A 351 -25.85 -31.89 4.10
CA ASP A 351 -24.66 -32.26 3.32
C ASP A 351 -23.83 -31.02 2.93
N ALA A 352 -24.50 -29.92 2.57
CA ALA A 352 -23.87 -28.66 2.25
C ALA A 352 -23.15 -28.05 3.46
N LEU A 353 -23.76 -28.07 4.64
CA LEU A 353 -23.15 -27.59 5.89
C LEU A 353 -21.94 -28.44 6.29
N LEU A 354 -22.00 -29.77 6.11
CA LEU A 354 -20.85 -30.63 6.33
C LEU A 354 -19.70 -30.31 5.36
N HIS A 355 -20.00 -30.04 4.09
CA HIS A 355 -19.02 -29.59 3.10
C HIS A 355 -18.42 -28.22 3.44
N ALA A 356 -19.22 -27.27 3.93
CA ALA A 356 -18.72 -25.99 4.44
C ALA A 356 -17.75 -26.17 5.62
N ALA A 357 -18.08 -27.04 6.58
CA ALA A 357 -17.21 -27.32 7.72
C ALA A 357 -15.88 -27.96 7.30
N ARG A 358 -15.91 -28.87 6.31
CA ARG A 358 -14.69 -29.44 5.69
C ARG A 358 -13.87 -28.37 4.98
N THR A 359 -14.52 -27.44 4.29
CA THR A 359 -13.85 -26.33 3.61
C THR A 359 -13.16 -25.42 4.63
N ALA A 360 -13.86 -25.06 5.71
CA ALA A 360 -13.30 -24.29 6.82
C ALA A 360 -12.12 -25.00 7.50
N GLN A 361 -12.16 -26.34 7.63
CA GLN A 361 -11.04 -27.13 8.14
C GLN A 361 -9.82 -27.06 7.22
N LYS A 362 -10.01 -27.18 5.90
CA LYS A 362 -8.91 -27.07 4.91
C LYS A 362 -8.24 -25.70 4.93
N THR A 363 -8.96 -24.64 5.30
CA THR A 363 -8.43 -23.28 5.41
C THR A 363 -8.04 -22.91 6.84
N GLY A 364 -7.98 -23.88 7.77
CA GLY A 364 -7.55 -23.64 9.16
C GLY A 364 -8.53 -22.83 10.03
N SER A 365 -9.79 -22.66 9.58
CA SER A 365 -10.80 -21.77 10.20
C SER A 365 -12.03 -22.53 10.77
N GLU A 366 -11.93 -23.85 10.96
CA GLU A 366 -13.02 -24.71 11.43
C GLU A 366 -13.63 -24.22 12.75
N ARG A 367 -12.80 -23.88 13.72
CA ARG A 367 -13.26 -23.44 15.05
C ARG A 367 -14.16 -22.22 14.96
N ASP A 368 -13.78 -21.26 14.13
CA ASP A 368 -14.51 -20.00 13.95
C ASP A 368 -15.81 -20.25 13.18
N PHE A 369 -15.77 -21.09 12.14
CA PHE A 369 -16.96 -21.51 11.41
C PHE A 369 -18.00 -22.20 12.31
N MET A 370 -17.55 -23.12 13.19
CA MET A 370 -18.41 -23.78 14.17
C MET A 370 -19.03 -22.79 15.17
N ALA A 371 -18.30 -21.72 15.52
CA ALA A 371 -18.84 -20.65 16.36
C ALA A 371 -19.92 -19.84 15.64
N VAL A 372 -19.73 -19.51 14.35
CA VAL A 372 -20.73 -18.84 13.51
C VAL A 372 -22.02 -19.67 13.42
N LEU A 373 -21.91 -20.98 13.15
CA LEU A 373 -23.07 -21.88 13.11
C LEU A 373 -23.88 -21.91 14.42
N LYS A 374 -23.18 -21.87 15.56
CA LYS A 374 -23.83 -21.83 16.88
C LYS A 374 -24.45 -20.46 17.17
N ARG A 375 -23.77 -19.37 16.82
CA ARG A 375 -24.14 -17.99 17.15
C ARG A 375 -25.28 -17.49 16.26
N ASP A 376 -25.11 -17.61 14.95
CA ASP A 376 -25.94 -16.92 13.95
C ASP A 376 -26.99 -17.85 13.36
N ILE A 377 -26.60 -19.07 12.98
CA ILE A 377 -27.53 -20.10 12.47
C ILE A 377 -28.30 -20.80 13.60
N LYS A 378 -27.79 -20.71 14.84
CA LYS A 378 -28.37 -21.34 16.04
C LYS A 378 -28.55 -22.85 15.90
N LEU A 379 -27.57 -23.49 15.27
CA LEU A 379 -27.59 -24.93 15.03
C LEU A 379 -27.64 -25.70 16.37
N PRO A 380 -28.54 -26.70 16.53
CA PRO A 380 -28.64 -27.47 17.76
C PRO A 380 -27.33 -28.15 18.13
N LYS A 381 -27.03 -28.22 19.43
CA LYS A 381 -25.81 -28.87 19.95
C LYS A 381 -25.61 -30.27 19.38
N ARG A 382 -26.69 -31.04 19.22
CA ARG A 382 -26.64 -32.40 18.67
C ARG A 382 -26.11 -32.44 17.23
N GLU A 383 -26.50 -31.50 16.39
CA GLU A 383 -26.03 -31.38 15.01
C GLU A 383 -24.56 -30.95 14.96
N LEU A 384 -24.17 -29.98 15.79
CA LEU A 384 -22.77 -29.53 15.92
C LEU A 384 -21.85 -30.67 16.40
N ASP A 385 -22.30 -31.44 17.40
CA ASP A 385 -21.55 -32.58 17.94
C ASP A 385 -21.40 -33.70 16.90
N LEU A 386 -22.44 -33.95 16.08
CA LEU A 386 -22.39 -34.92 14.99
C LEU A 386 -21.38 -34.50 13.92
N MET A 387 -21.44 -33.25 13.47
CA MET A 387 -20.52 -32.72 12.46
C MET A 387 -19.06 -32.78 12.93
N THR A 388 -18.80 -32.40 14.19
CA THR A 388 -17.45 -32.49 14.79
C THR A 388 -16.91 -33.93 14.78
N ARG A 389 -17.77 -34.93 15.06
CA ARG A 389 -17.37 -36.34 15.00
C ARG A 389 -17.08 -36.78 13.57
N THR A 390 -17.92 -36.40 12.62
CA THR A 390 -17.74 -36.73 11.20
C THR A 390 -16.45 -36.15 10.63
N LEU A 391 -16.09 -34.92 11.01
CA LEU A 391 -14.82 -34.30 10.59
C LEU A 391 -13.60 -35.06 11.14
N LYS A 392 -13.63 -35.46 12.42
CA LYS A 392 -12.53 -36.20 13.05
C LYS A 392 -12.30 -37.58 12.45
N ALA A 393 -13.37 -38.34 12.19
CA ALA A 393 -13.28 -39.68 11.61
C ALA A 393 -12.60 -39.70 10.23
N GLN A 394 -12.64 -38.57 9.51
CA GLN A 394 -12.05 -38.43 8.18
C GLN A 394 -10.55 -38.12 8.21
N VAL A 395 -10.07 -37.39 9.23
CA VAL A 395 -8.64 -37.10 9.43
C VAL A 395 -7.86 -38.38 9.76
N GLU A 396 -8.47 -39.31 10.51
CA GLU A 396 -7.91 -40.62 10.84
C GLU A 396 -7.78 -41.55 9.61
N THR A 397 -8.56 -41.32 8.56
CA THR A 397 -8.50 -42.11 7.31
C THR A 397 -7.50 -41.58 6.28
N TRP A 398 -6.97 -40.36 6.46
CA TRP A 398 -5.93 -39.76 5.60
C TRP A 398 -4.51 -39.97 6.17
N THR A 399 -4.41 -40.39 7.43
CA THR A 399 -3.16 -40.64 8.16
C THR A 399 -2.83 -42.14 8.29
N GLN A 400 -3.68 -43.01 7.74
CA GLN A 400 -3.40 -44.42 7.42
C GLN A 400 -3.19 -44.55 5.92
#